data_AF-A0A9K3NFL7-F1
#
_entry.id   AF-A0A9K3NFL7-F1
#
_cell.length_a   1.000
_cell.length_b   1.000
_cell.length_c   1.000
_cell.angle_alpha   90.00
_cell.angle_beta   90.00
_cell.angle_gamma   90.00
#
_symmetry.space_group_name_H-M   'P 1'
#
loop_
_entity.id
_entity.type
_entity.pdbx_description
1 polymer ?
#
loop_
_entity_poly.entity_id
_entity_poly.type
_entity_poly.pdbx_seq_one_letter_code
_entity_poly.pdbx_strand_id
1 'polypeptide(L)'
;MASDSVTTLNSVPQLSPIKLSADNYLVWHNHMTILVGLHQLSHHIDGSSSSPSETIKSDDKDIPNPKYLSWLQNDRKASLLLLSALTDEAAAEVLGLTNARQIWCALESAYNNASVERVQSLRDSLRELSKGTSSVTVFARRFKLICEQLAAIGHPVADIDKLHWFLCGLGPSYEVFSTALRATKPAPLFRNLIAQAESHELFLQSIHGAVTPPAAFHAQHQRESSSV
;
A
#
# COMPACT_ATOMS: atom_id res chain seq x y z
N MET A 1 -32.53 -31.32 -39.01
CA MET A 1 -31.95 -29.96 -39.00
C MET A 1 -31.83 -29.53 -37.54
N ALA A 2 -30.65 -29.67 -36.95
CA ALA A 2 -30.35 -29.20 -35.60
C ALA A 2 -29.34 -28.07 -35.73
N SER A 3 -29.70 -26.87 -35.29
CA SER A 3 -28.80 -25.72 -35.20
C SER A 3 -28.42 -25.53 -33.74
N ASP A 4 -27.31 -26.13 -33.34
CA ASP A 4 -26.66 -25.80 -32.07
C ASP A 4 -25.82 -24.55 -32.30
N SER A 5 -26.37 -23.40 -31.91
CA SER A 5 -25.64 -22.15 -31.84
C SER A 5 -24.79 -22.17 -30.57
N VAL A 6 -23.50 -22.45 -30.72
CA VAL A 6 -22.52 -22.32 -29.64
C VAL A 6 -22.37 -20.84 -29.33
N THR A 7 -22.99 -20.39 -28.24
CA THR A 7 -22.87 -19.04 -27.70
C THR A 7 -21.41 -18.79 -27.35
N THR A 8 -20.77 -17.88 -28.09
CA THR A 8 -19.41 -17.45 -27.85
C THR A 8 -19.38 -16.70 -26.53
N LEU A 9 -18.86 -17.34 -25.47
CA LEU A 9 -18.69 -16.71 -24.16
C LEU A 9 -17.61 -15.64 -24.32
N ASN A 10 -18.02 -14.37 -24.34
CA ASN A 10 -17.12 -13.21 -24.24
C ASN A 10 -16.28 -13.38 -22.98
N SER A 11 -15.07 -13.92 -23.17
CA SER A 11 -14.15 -14.28 -22.10
C SER A 11 -13.46 -12.98 -21.68
N VAL A 12 -14.10 -12.25 -20.77
CA VAL A 12 -13.39 -11.24 -19.99
C VAL A 12 -12.25 -11.99 -19.30
N PRO A 13 -10.98 -11.55 -19.41
CA PRO A 13 -9.89 -12.22 -18.74
C PRO A 13 -10.24 -12.34 -17.26
N GLN A 14 -10.20 -13.57 -16.72
CA GLN A 14 -10.39 -13.81 -15.30
C GLN A 14 -9.23 -13.14 -14.55
N LEU A 15 -9.38 -11.85 -14.24
CA LEU A 15 -8.53 -11.18 -13.27
C LEU A 15 -8.85 -11.83 -11.93
N SER A 16 -7.91 -12.62 -11.43
CA SER A 16 -7.97 -13.06 -10.05
C SER A 16 -7.84 -11.83 -9.16
N PRO A 17 -8.82 -11.55 -8.30
CA PRO A 17 -8.75 -10.38 -7.45
C PRO A 17 -7.60 -10.54 -6.45
N ILE A 18 -6.96 -9.41 -6.13
CA ILE A 18 -6.02 -9.34 -5.02
C ILE A 18 -6.78 -9.73 -3.75
N LYS A 19 -6.18 -10.58 -2.92
CA LYS A 19 -6.77 -11.01 -1.65
C LYS A 19 -6.57 -9.93 -0.58
N LEU A 20 -7.65 -9.49 0.07
CA LEU A 20 -7.61 -8.48 1.13
C LEU A 20 -6.88 -8.99 2.36
N SER A 21 -5.91 -8.21 2.84
CA SER A 21 -5.23 -8.40 4.12
C SER A 21 -5.13 -7.06 4.86
N ALA A 22 -4.71 -7.11 6.13
CA ALA A 22 -4.52 -5.92 6.97
C ALA A 22 -3.59 -4.86 6.34
N ASP A 23 -2.63 -5.28 5.50
CA ASP A 23 -1.59 -4.42 4.96
C ASP A 23 -1.87 -3.82 3.59
N ASN A 24 -2.89 -4.30 2.88
CA ASN A 24 -3.08 -3.99 1.47
C ASN A 24 -4.43 -3.33 1.15
N TYR A 25 -5.21 -2.93 2.16
CA TYR A 25 -6.57 -2.41 2.00
C TYR A 25 -6.70 -1.39 0.87
N LEU A 26 -5.79 -0.43 0.75
CA LEU A 26 -5.91 0.63 -0.26
C LEU A 26 -5.62 0.16 -1.69
N VAL A 27 -4.65 -0.76 -1.83
CA VAL A 27 -4.39 -1.43 -3.12
C VAL A 27 -5.57 -2.32 -3.49
N TRP A 28 -6.08 -3.08 -2.52
CA TRP A 28 -7.26 -3.93 -2.67
C TRP A 28 -8.50 -3.12 -3.05
N HIS A 29 -8.78 -2.02 -2.34
CA HIS A 29 -9.92 -1.15 -2.55
C HIS A 29 -9.89 -0.58 -3.96
N ASN A 30 -8.76 0.00 -4.39
CA ASN A 30 -8.61 0.51 -5.75
C ASN A 30 -8.81 -0.59 -6.81
N HIS A 31 -8.19 -1.76 -6.61
CA HIS A 31 -8.35 -2.89 -7.52
C HIS A 31 -9.81 -3.35 -7.61
N MET A 32 -10.49 -3.47 -6.48
CA MET A 32 -11.88 -3.90 -6.41
C MET A 32 -12.84 -2.87 -6.99
N THR A 33 -12.62 -1.57 -6.77
CA THR A 33 -13.41 -0.52 -7.41
C THR A 33 -13.32 -0.62 -8.94
N ILE A 34 -12.12 -0.84 -9.48
CA ILE A 34 -11.92 -1.03 -10.94
C ILE A 34 -12.62 -2.31 -11.40
N LEU A 35 -12.42 -3.43 -10.71
CA LEU A 35 -12.99 -4.73 -11.10
C LEU A 35 -14.52 -4.73 -11.08
N VAL A 36 -15.13 -4.18 -10.03
CA VAL A 36 -16.59 -4.02 -9.91
C VAL A 36 -17.12 -3.07 -11.01
N GLY A 37 -16.37 -2.00 -11.32
CA GLY A 37 -16.69 -1.08 -12.40
C GLY A 37 -16.67 -1.73 -13.78
N LEU A 38 -15.70 -2.60 -14.07
CA LEU A 38 -15.62 -3.37 -15.32
C LEU A 38 -16.86 -4.26 -15.52
N HIS A 39 -17.48 -4.72 -14.43
CA HIS A 39 -18.72 -5.49 -14.46
C HIS A 39 -19.99 -4.63 -14.42
N GLN A 40 -19.87 -3.29 -14.42
CA GLN A 40 -20.97 -2.32 -14.31
C GLN A 40 -21.77 -2.44 -13.00
N LEU A 41 -21.11 -2.84 -11.91
CA LEU A 41 -21.74 -3.10 -10.61
C LEU A 41 -21.45 -2.03 -9.55
N SER A 42 -20.78 -0.92 -9.91
CA SER A 42 -20.35 0.12 -8.96
C SER A 42 -21.49 0.65 -8.08
N HIS A 43 -22.68 0.76 -8.67
CA HIS A 43 -23.87 1.27 -7.98
C HIS A 43 -24.35 0.40 -6.80
N HIS A 44 -23.93 -0.87 -6.74
CA HIS A 44 -24.21 -1.76 -5.62
C HIS A 44 -23.23 -1.58 -4.45
N ILE A 45 -22.01 -1.08 -4.71
CA ILE A 45 -21.00 -0.89 -3.66
C ILE A 45 -20.98 0.55 -3.14
N ASP A 46 -21.31 1.55 -3.96
CA ASP A 46 -21.33 2.97 -3.56
C ASP A 46 -22.65 3.40 -2.86
N GLY A 47 -23.67 2.55 -2.91
CA GLY A 47 -24.98 2.79 -2.29
C GLY A 47 -25.92 3.68 -3.11
N SER A 48 -25.57 4.02 -4.35
CA SER A 48 -26.43 4.79 -5.26
C SER A 48 -27.64 3.99 -5.77
N SER A 49 -27.57 2.65 -5.72
CA SER A 49 -28.68 1.75 -6.08
C SER A 49 -29.40 1.22 -4.85
N SER A 50 -30.63 1.69 -4.62
CA SER A 50 -31.52 1.13 -3.61
C SER A 50 -32.29 -0.08 -4.13
N SER A 51 -32.51 -1.08 -3.28
CA SER A 51 -33.36 -2.25 -3.60
C SER A 51 -34.76 -1.82 -4.06
N PRO A 52 -35.19 -2.19 -5.28
CA PRO A 52 -36.57 -1.99 -5.72
C PRO A 52 -37.54 -2.83 -4.89
N SER A 53 -38.83 -2.45 -4.84
CA SER A 53 -39.87 -3.26 -4.21
C SER A 53 -39.95 -4.66 -4.84
N GLU A 54 -40.10 -5.70 -4.01
CA GLU A 54 -40.14 -7.10 -4.49
C GLU A 54 -41.34 -7.40 -5.38
N THR A 55 -42.45 -6.68 -5.16
CA THR A 55 -43.69 -6.80 -5.92
C THR A 55 -44.10 -5.47 -6.52
N ILE A 56 -44.85 -5.54 -7.62
CA ILE A 56 -45.57 -4.43 -8.25
C ILE A 56 -47.03 -4.83 -8.42
N LYS A 57 -47.92 -3.85 -8.45
CA LYS A 57 -49.34 -4.09 -8.74
C LYS A 57 -49.58 -4.13 -10.25
N SER A 58 -50.24 -5.19 -10.71
CA SER A 58 -50.80 -5.29 -12.06
C SER A 58 -52.22 -5.86 -11.95
N ASP A 59 -53.20 -5.14 -12.49
CA ASP A 59 -54.63 -5.52 -12.39
C ASP A 59 -55.08 -5.86 -10.95
N ASP A 60 -54.67 -5.03 -9.98
CA ASP A 60 -54.94 -5.16 -8.54
C ASP A 60 -54.41 -6.45 -7.86
N LYS A 61 -53.55 -7.20 -8.55
CA LYS A 61 -52.80 -8.33 -8.00
C LYS A 61 -51.34 -7.96 -7.81
N ASP A 62 -50.77 -8.41 -6.70
CA ASP A 62 -49.34 -8.31 -6.46
C ASP A 62 -48.61 -9.35 -7.32
N ILE A 63 -47.77 -8.87 -8.24
CA ILE A 63 -46.91 -9.70 -9.08
C ILE A 63 -45.44 -9.42 -8.76
N PRO A 64 -44.52 -10.39 -8.95
CA PRO A 64 -43.09 -10.17 -8.76
C PRO A 64 -42.55 -9.04 -9.64
N ASN A 65 -41.70 -8.18 -9.09
CA ASN A 65 -41.07 -7.09 -9.81
C ASN A 65 -39.83 -7.58 -10.57
N PRO A 66 -39.82 -7.55 -11.92
CA PRO A 66 -38.65 -7.95 -12.69
C PRO A 66 -37.40 -7.10 -12.38
N LYS A 67 -37.59 -5.82 -12.00
CA LYS A 67 -36.47 -4.93 -11.63
C LYS A 67 -35.81 -5.34 -10.33
N TYR A 68 -36.59 -5.84 -9.36
CA TYR A 68 -36.04 -6.40 -8.13
C TYR A 68 -35.21 -7.64 -8.42
N LEU A 69 -35.70 -8.55 -9.26
CA LEU A 69 -34.96 -9.75 -9.63
C LEU A 69 -33.64 -9.42 -10.35
N SER A 70 -33.64 -8.47 -11.28
CA SER A 70 -32.40 -8.03 -11.94
C SER A 70 -31.43 -7.35 -10.97
N TRP A 71 -31.96 -6.51 -10.06
CA TRP A 71 -31.15 -5.87 -9.03
C TRP A 71 -30.52 -6.91 -8.11
N LEU A 72 -31.29 -7.88 -7.63
CA LEU A 72 -30.83 -8.94 -6.74
C LEU A 72 -29.77 -9.82 -7.41
N GLN A 73 -29.90 -10.11 -8.71
CA GLN A 73 -28.88 -10.84 -9.45
C GLN A 73 -27.56 -10.08 -9.53
N ASN A 74 -27.62 -8.78 -9.81
CA ASN A 74 -26.43 -7.91 -9.86
C ASN A 74 -25.79 -7.73 -8.48
N ASP A 75 -26.61 -7.56 -7.44
CA ASP A 75 -26.15 -7.47 -6.05
C ASP A 75 -25.42 -8.75 -5.63
N ARG A 76 -26.01 -9.93 -5.90
CA ARG A 76 -25.37 -11.23 -5.63
C ARG A 76 -24.06 -11.39 -6.39
N LYS A 77 -24.00 -10.93 -7.64
CA LYS A 77 -22.76 -10.96 -8.44
C LYS A 77 -21.68 -10.05 -7.83
N ALA A 78 -22.05 -8.86 -7.39
CA ALA A 78 -21.13 -7.94 -6.71
C ALA A 78 -20.63 -8.54 -5.38
N SER A 79 -21.53 -9.12 -4.58
CA SER A 79 -21.19 -9.83 -3.35
C SER A 79 -20.21 -10.98 -3.61
N LEU A 80 -20.47 -11.80 -4.63
CA LEU A 80 -19.57 -12.92 -4.99
C LEU A 80 -18.18 -12.42 -5.41
N LEU A 81 -18.11 -11.33 -6.18
CA LEU A 81 -16.85 -10.69 -6.55
C LEU A 81 -16.08 -10.21 -5.32
N LEU A 82 -16.75 -9.52 -4.40
CA LEU A 82 -16.14 -9.06 -3.14
C LEU A 82 -15.62 -10.24 -2.32
N LEU A 83 -16.44 -11.27 -2.08
CA LEU A 83 -16.06 -12.46 -1.33
C LEU A 83 -14.90 -13.22 -1.98
N SER A 84 -14.85 -13.26 -3.31
CA SER A 84 -13.74 -13.90 -4.04
C SER A 84 -12.40 -13.21 -3.81
N ALA A 85 -12.41 -11.94 -3.38
CA ALA A 85 -11.25 -11.11 -3.12
C ALA A 85 -10.83 -11.10 -1.63
N LEU A 86 -11.38 -11.97 -0.78
CA LEU A 86 -11.07 -11.98 0.66
C LEU A 86 -10.13 -13.13 1.03
N THR A 87 -9.26 -12.87 2.01
CA THR A 87 -8.62 -13.91 2.83
C THR A 87 -9.63 -14.47 3.83
N ASP A 88 -9.31 -15.59 4.47
CA ASP A 88 -10.18 -16.20 5.48
C ASP A 88 -10.43 -15.25 6.66
N GLU A 89 -9.43 -14.47 7.06
CA GLU A 89 -9.53 -13.46 8.10
C GLU A 89 -10.50 -12.33 7.69
N ALA A 90 -10.33 -11.76 6.49
CA ALA A 90 -11.23 -10.73 6.00
C ALA A 90 -12.65 -11.24 5.71
N ALA A 91 -12.81 -12.52 5.40
CA ALA A 91 -14.12 -13.14 5.23
C ALA A 91 -14.90 -13.24 6.55
N ALA A 92 -14.20 -13.36 7.69
CA ALA A 92 -14.83 -13.40 9.01
C ALA A 92 -15.59 -12.10 9.34
N GLU A 93 -15.08 -10.95 8.91
CA GLU A 93 -15.67 -9.61 9.12
C GLU A 93 -17.02 -9.43 8.43
N VAL A 94 -17.32 -10.24 7.41
CA VAL A 94 -18.51 -10.09 6.57
C VAL A 94 -19.49 -11.26 6.71
N LEU A 95 -19.27 -12.14 7.69
CA LEU A 95 -20.15 -13.28 7.95
C LEU A 95 -21.58 -12.81 8.25
N GLY A 96 -22.54 -13.39 7.53
CA GLY A 96 -23.97 -13.08 7.67
C GLY A 96 -24.45 -11.82 6.95
N LEU A 97 -23.55 -11.07 6.30
CA LEU A 97 -23.95 -9.95 5.44
C LEU A 97 -24.46 -10.47 4.09
N THR A 98 -25.57 -9.91 3.61
CA THR A 98 -26.32 -10.48 2.49
C THR A 98 -26.28 -9.63 1.23
N ASN A 99 -25.96 -8.34 1.33
CA ASN A 99 -25.85 -7.45 0.18
C ASN A 99 -24.45 -6.84 0.02
N ALA A 100 -24.13 -6.47 -1.22
CA ALA A 100 -22.79 -6.03 -1.59
C ALA A 100 -22.38 -4.74 -0.85
N ARG A 101 -23.33 -3.85 -0.61
CA ARG A 101 -23.10 -2.59 0.12
C ARG A 101 -22.70 -2.85 1.58
N GLN A 102 -23.38 -3.76 2.26
CA GLN A 102 -23.05 -4.13 3.64
C GLN A 102 -21.65 -4.71 3.71
N ILE A 103 -21.32 -5.64 2.81
CA ILE A 103 -19.98 -6.24 2.71
C ILE A 103 -18.93 -5.14 2.50
N TRP A 104 -19.14 -4.25 1.53
CA TRP A 104 -18.23 -3.15 1.23
C TRP A 104 -17.99 -2.24 2.45
N CYS A 105 -19.07 -1.77 3.10
CA CYS A 105 -18.98 -0.90 4.27
C CYS A 105 -18.33 -1.58 5.48
N ALA A 106 -18.58 -2.88 5.69
CA ALA A 106 -17.96 -3.63 6.79
C ALA A 106 -16.45 -3.77 6.59
N LEU A 107 -16.03 -4.13 5.37
CA LEU A 107 -14.61 -4.22 5.02
C LEU A 107 -13.92 -2.86 5.10
N GLU A 108 -14.59 -1.79 4.65
CA GLU A 108 -14.10 -0.43 4.84
C GLU A 108 -13.98 -0.11 6.34
N SER A 109 -14.99 -0.32 7.16
CA SER A 109 -14.89 -0.04 8.60
C SER A 109 -13.75 -0.82 9.29
N ALA A 110 -13.56 -2.09 8.94
CA ALA A 110 -12.56 -2.96 9.55
C ALA A 110 -11.13 -2.62 9.09
N TYR A 111 -10.92 -2.40 7.79
CA TYR A 111 -9.59 -2.28 7.20
C TYR A 111 -9.19 -0.84 6.85
N ASN A 112 -10.13 0.10 6.83
CA ASN A 112 -9.84 1.52 6.64
C ASN A 112 -9.38 2.20 7.94
N ASN A 113 -9.77 1.73 9.13
CA ASN A 113 -9.23 2.26 10.39
C ASN A 113 -7.74 1.89 10.57
N ALA A 114 -7.34 0.70 10.11
CA ALA A 114 -5.94 0.33 9.96
C ALA A 114 -5.21 1.23 8.94
N SER A 115 -5.91 1.95 8.06
CA SER A 115 -5.29 2.95 7.18
C SER A 115 -4.86 4.19 7.94
N VAL A 116 -5.61 4.67 8.95
CA VAL A 116 -5.19 5.80 9.80
C VAL A 116 -3.99 5.39 10.64
N GLU A 117 -4.04 4.22 11.27
CA GLU A 117 -2.91 3.68 12.02
C GLU A 117 -1.70 3.40 11.11
N ARG A 118 -1.92 2.94 9.88
CA ARG A 118 -0.85 2.74 8.87
C ARG A 118 -0.27 4.06 8.39
N VAL A 119 -1.09 5.08 8.15
CA VAL A 119 -0.63 6.43 7.81
C VAL A 119 0.22 6.96 8.95
N GLN A 120 -0.24 6.80 10.19
CA GLN A 120 0.49 7.22 11.37
C GLN A 120 1.80 6.42 11.54
N SER A 121 1.75 5.10 11.41
CA SER A 121 2.91 4.21 11.46
C SER A 121 3.95 4.52 10.37
N LEU A 122 3.52 4.82 9.15
CA LEU A 122 4.40 5.25 8.06
C LEU A 122 4.99 6.64 8.34
N ARG A 123 4.23 7.56 8.93
CA ARG A 123 4.75 8.86 9.39
C ARG A 123 5.75 8.71 10.52
N ASP A 124 5.49 7.83 11.48
CA ASP A 124 6.40 7.54 12.59
C ASP A 124 7.68 6.87 12.06
N SER A 125 7.54 5.89 11.17
CA SER A 125 8.66 5.28 10.45
C SER A 125 9.48 6.31 9.67
N LEU A 126 8.84 7.29 9.03
CA LEU A 126 9.53 8.37 8.31
C LEU A 126 10.31 9.29 9.26
N ARG A 127 9.74 9.60 10.43
CA ARG A 127 10.34 10.46 11.46
C ARG A 127 11.51 9.80 12.16
N GLU A 128 11.40 8.50 12.42
CA GLU A 128 12.42 7.69 13.08
C GLU A 128 13.51 7.19 12.11
N LEU A 129 13.26 7.27 10.79
CA LEU A 129 14.21 6.78 9.80
C LEU A 129 15.52 7.56 9.89
N SER A 130 16.60 6.83 10.16
CA SER A 130 17.95 7.36 10.18
C SER A 130 18.89 6.55 9.28
N LYS A 131 19.92 7.21 8.76
CA LYS A 131 20.98 6.58 7.96
C LYS A 131 21.74 5.56 8.79
N GLY A 132 22.02 5.88 10.05
CA GLY A 132 22.82 5.05 10.95
C GLY A 132 24.16 4.68 10.31
N THR A 133 24.50 3.39 10.33
CA THR A 133 25.72 2.83 9.72
C THR A 133 25.58 2.48 8.23
N SER A 134 24.39 2.63 7.64
CA SER A 134 24.16 2.33 6.22
C SER A 134 24.69 3.41 5.30
N SER A 135 24.85 3.14 4.00
CA SER A 135 25.21 4.16 3.02
C SER A 135 24.06 5.13 2.74
N VAL A 136 24.36 6.33 2.24
CA VAL A 136 23.34 7.32 1.84
C VAL A 136 22.37 6.72 0.81
N THR A 137 22.86 5.92 -0.14
CA THR A 137 22.01 5.29 -1.16
C THR A 137 21.00 4.32 -0.56
N VAL A 138 21.39 3.50 0.42
CA VAL A 138 20.49 2.54 1.08
C VAL A 138 19.44 3.29 1.90
N PHE A 139 19.85 4.30 2.66
CA PHE A 139 18.96 5.19 3.39
C PHE A 139 17.96 5.89 2.47
N ALA A 140 18.42 6.48 1.36
CA ALA A 140 17.59 7.20 0.41
C ALA A 140 16.54 6.31 -0.26
N ARG A 141 16.88 5.05 -0.57
CA ARG A 141 15.92 4.07 -1.08
C ARG A 141 14.81 3.77 -0.07
N ARG A 142 15.16 3.58 1.20
CA ARG A 142 14.18 3.34 2.28
C ARG A 142 13.28 4.55 2.48
N PHE A 143 13.86 5.75 2.53
CA PHE A 143 13.12 7.01 2.66
C PHE A 143 12.12 7.20 1.51
N LYS A 144 12.58 6.98 0.28
CA LYS A 144 11.76 7.09 -0.93
C LYS A 144 10.60 6.09 -0.91
N LEU A 145 10.85 4.84 -0.51
CA LEU A 145 9.81 3.81 -0.42
C LEU A 145 8.68 4.23 0.53
N ILE A 146 9.00 4.76 1.71
CA ILE A 146 8.00 5.23 2.68
C ILE A 146 7.21 6.42 2.11
N CYS A 147 7.88 7.36 1.44
CA CYS A 147 7.21 8.48 0.78
C CYS A 147 6.26 8.03 -0.35
N GLU A 148 6.66 7.04 -1.14
CA GLU A 148 5.84 6.44 -2.20
C GLU A 148 4.64 5.68 -1.61
N GLN A 149 4.83 4.95 -0.51
CA GLN A 149 3.75 4.30 0.22
C GLN A 149 2.74 5.33 0.75
N LEU A 150 3.22 6.41 1.38
CA LEU A 150 2.38 7.53 1.84
C LEU A 150 1.61 8.20 0.68
N ALA A 151 2.25 8.40 -0.47
CA ALA A 151 1.59 8.94 -1.65
C ALA A 151 0.54 7.99 -2.23
N ALA A 152 0.82 6.68 -2.28
CA ALA A 152 -0.11 5.66 -2.77
C ALA A 152 -1.38 5.56 -1.92
N ILE A 153 -1.30 5.94 -0.64
CA ILE A 153 -2.42 5.96 0.30
C ILE A 153 -3.10 7.32 0.43
N GLY A 154 -2.86 8.25 -0.50
CA GLY A 154 -3.52 9.56 -0.53
C GLY A 154 -2.93 10.60 0.43
N HIS A 155 -1.80 10.31 1.07
CA HIS A 155 -1.12 11.20 2.02
C HIS A 155 0.30 11.57 1.55
N PRO A 156 0.47 12.19 0.36
CA PRO A 156 1.80 12.52 -0.14
C PRO A 156 2.53 13.49 0.79
N VAL A 157 3.84 13.25 0.95
CA VAL A 157 4.71 14.15 1.72
C VAL A 157 5.09 15.35 0.84
N ALA A 158 4.97 16.57 1.36
CA ALA A 158 5.38 17.77 0.65
C ALA A 158 6.89 17.79 0.42
N ASP A 159 7.36 18.38 -0.68
CA ASP A 159 8.80 18.33 -1.02
C ASP A 159 9.68 19.05 0.00
N ILE A 160 9.16 20.09 0.65
CA ILE A 160 9.86 20.78 1.75
C ILE A 160 10.02 19.87 2.98
N ASP A 161 9.00 19.07 3.28
CA ASP A 161 9.04 18.10 4.38
C ASP A 161 9.97 16.93 4.02
N LYS A 162 9.94 16.45 2.77
CA LYS A 162 10.89 15.43 2.30
C LYS A 162 12.33 15.89 2.50
N LEU A 163 12.63 17.14 2.15
CA LEU A 163 13.95 17.72 2.35
C LEU A 163 14.30 17.79 3.84
N HIS A 164 13.39 18.30 4.68
CA HIS A 164 13.60 18.42 6.12
C HIS A 164 13.90 17.07 6.77
N TRP A 165 13.00 16.10 6.61
CA TRP A 165 13.11 14.77 7.22
C TRP A 165 14.32 13.99 6.70
N PHE A 166 14.63 14.10 5.42
CA PHE A 166 15.83 13.47 4.86
C PHE A 166 17.11 14.02 5.51
N LEU A 167 17.22 15.36 5.64
CA LEU A 167 18.38 15.99 6.28
C LEU A 167 18.50 15.65 7.76
N CYS A 168 17.39 15.53 8.49
CA CYS A 168 17.38 15.08 9.88
C CYS A 168 17.86 13.62 9.98
N GLY A 169 17.43 12.75 9.06
CA GLY A 169 17.80 11.34 9.04
C GLY A 169 19.26 11.05 8.67
N LEU A 170 19.99 11.98 8.03
CA LEU A 170 21.40 11.80 7.69
C LEU A 170 22.32 11.69 8.93
N GLY A 171 21.89 12.29 10.04
CA GLY A 171 22.60 12.25 11.32
C GLY A 171 23.69 13.32 11.49
N PRO A 172 24.39 13.32 12.65
CA PRO A 172 25.28 14.42 13.05
C PRO A 172 26.49 14.65 12.14
N SER A 173 27.02 13.60 11.50
CA SER A 173 28.17 13.73 10.59
C SER A 173 27.87 14.57 9.34
N TYR A 174 26.59 14.82 9.06
CA TYR A 174 26.12 15.65 7.95
C TYR A 174 25.65 17.04 8.43
N GLU A 175 25.91 17.47 9.67
CA GLU A 175 25.40 18.73 10.22
C GLU A 175 25.75 19.96 9.36
N VAL A 176 27.01 20.09 8.95
CA VAL A 176 27.49 21.20 8.12
C VAL A 176 26.82 21.17 6.74
N PHE A 177 26.76 19.98 6.12
CA PHE A 177 26.08 19.75 4.86
C PHE A 177 24.59 20.14 4.94
N SER A 178 23.88 19.63 5.95
CA SER A 178 22.46 19.90 6.19
C SER A 178 22.18 21.38 6.44
N THR A 179 23.08 22.08 7.15
CA THR A 179 22.95 23.51 7.42
C THR A 179 23.15 24.36 6.16
N ALA A 180 24.18 24.06 5.37
CA ALA A 180 24.42 24.72 4.09
C ALA A 180 23.25 24.53 3.12
N LEU A 181 22.68 23.32 3.08
CA LEU A 181 21.58 23.03 2.18
C LEU A 181 20.28 23.73 2.58
N ARG A 182 20.00 23.81 3.89
CA ARG A 182 18.85 24.59 4.41
C ARG A 182 18.96 26.10 4.13
N ALA A 183 20.18 26.63 4.01
CA ALA A 183 20.42 28.03 3.70
C ALA A 183 20.29 28.35 2.19
N THR A 184 20.37 27.33 1.33
CA THR A 184 20.28 27.50 -0.13
C THR A 184 18.88 27.93 -0.56
N LYS A 185 18.78 28.98 -1.38
CA LYS A 185 17.53 29.44 -2.01
C LYS A 185 17.68 29.56 -3.53
N PRO A 186 16.76 29.00 -4.35
CA PRO A 186 15.60 28.18 -3.95
C PRO A 186 16.02 26.80 -3.41
N ALA A 187 15.13 26.16 -2.65
CA ALA A 187 15.38 24.84 -2.10
C ALA A 187 15.67 23.82 -3.23
N PRO A 188 16.68 22.95 -3.06
CA PRO A 188 17.01 21.95 -4.07
C PRO A 188 15.90 20.91 -4.21
N LEU A 189 15.69 20.45 -5.44
CA LEU A 189 14.81 19.31 -5.71
C LEU A 189 15.34 18.06 -4.99
N PHE A 190 14.43 17.21 -4.50
CA PHE A 190 14.77 15.99 -3.77
C PHE A 190 15.72 15.06 -4.54
N ARG A 191 15.62 15.01 -5.87
CA ARG A 191 16.55 14.24 -6.72
C ARG A 191 18.00 14.75 -6.63
N ASN A 192 18.19 16.06 -6.52
CA ASN A 192 19.50 16.68 -6.42
C ASN A 192 20.08 16.50 -5.00
N LEU A 193 19.21 16.51 -3.98
CA LEU A 193 19.59 16.25 -2.59
C LEU A 193 20.28 14.89 -2.41
N ILE A 194 19.75 13.82 -3.01
CA ILE A 194 20.35 12.48 -2.91
C ILE A 194 21.75 12.47 -3.52
N ALA A 195 21.92 12.99 -4.74
CA ALA A 195 23.21 13.02 -5.43
C ALA A 195 24.25 13.86 -4.64
N GLN A 196 23.83 14.99 -4.06
CA GLN A 196 24.70 15.83 -3.23
C GLN A 196 25.11 15.13 -1.94
N ALA A 197 24.19 14.41 -1.29
CA ALA A 197 24.48 13.64 -0.09
C ALA A 197 25.43 12.47 -0.37
N GLU A 198 25.27 11.76 -1.50
CA GLU A 198 26.19 10.69 -1.93
C GLU A 198 27.59 11.24 -2.24
N SER A 199 27.68 12.38 -2.94
CA SER A 199 28.96 13.05 -3.19
C SER A 199 29.65 13.49 -1.89
N HIS A 200 28.87 13.95 -0.91
CA HIS A 200 29.39 14.31 0.40
C HIS A 200 29.86 13.07 1.18
N GLU A 201 29.17 11.93 1.06
CA GLU A 201 29.59 10.66 1.67
C GLU A 201 30.99 10.23 1.16
N LEU A 202 31.21 10.31 -0.15
CA LEU A 202 32.52 10.03 -0.77
C LEU A 202 33.61 11.00 -0.30
N PHE A 203 33.27 12.29 -0.16
CA PHE A 203 34.18 13.30 0.36
C PHE A 203 34.56 13.03 1.82
N LEU A 204 33.59 12.70 2.67
CA LEU A 204 33.84 12.33 4.07
C LEU A 204 34.71 11.08 4.18
N GLN A 205 34.50 10.06 3.33
CA GLN A 205 35.34 8.87 3.27
C GLN A 205 36.77 9.20 2.81
N SER A 206 36.94 10.15 1.89
CA SER A 206 38.25 10.59 1.42
C SER A 206 39.04 11.37 2.49
N ILE A 207 38.35 12.13 3.36
CA ILE A 207 39.01 12.94 4.39
C ILE A 207 39.29 12.13 5.66
N HIS A 208 38.34 11.29 6.06
CA HIS A 208 38.41 10.58 7.35
C HIS A 208 38.89 9.12 7.23
N GLY A 209 39.07 8.61 6.00
CA GLY A 209 39.40 7.21 5.75
C GLY A 209 38.24 6.24 6.03
N ALA A 210 38.28 5.04 5.44
CA ALA A 210 37.34 3.98 5.80
C ALA A 210 37.62 3.57 7.25
N VAL A 211 36.67 3.79 8.15
CA VAL A 211 36.78 3.30 9.53
C VAL A 211 36.69 1.77 9.48
N THR A 212 37.83 1.10 9.36
CA THR A 212 37.95 -0.32 9.68
C THR A 212 37.76 -0.45 11.19
N PRO A 213 36.77 -1.23 11.69
CA PRO A 213 36.71 -1.52 13.12
C PRO A 213 38.03 -2.18 13.54
N PRO A 214 38.57 -1.87 14.73
CA PRO A 214 39.83 -2.44 15.18
C PRO A 214 39.67 -3.96 15.22
N ALA A 215 40.43 -4.65 14.37
CA ALA A 215 40.51 -6.10 14.36
C ALA A 215 40.88 -6.55 15.77
N ALA A 216 40.01 -7.35 16.39
CA ALA A 216 40.27 -7.95 17.68
C ALA A 216 41.60 -8.73 17.60
N PHE A 217 42.55 -8.35 18.44
CA PHE A 217 43.85 -8.98 18.56
C PHE A 217 43.65 -10.40 19.13
N HIS A 218 43.50 -11.40 18.27
CA HIS A 218 43.54 -12.79 18.70
C HIS A 218 44.99 -13.17 19.02
N ALA A 219 45.32 -13.18 20.32
CA ALA A 219 46.57 -13.74 20.81
C ALA A 219 46.57 -15.26 20.58
N GLN A 220 47.29 -15.71 19.55
CA GLN A 220 47.66 -17.11 19.39
C GLN A 220 48.81 -17.42 20.36
N HIS A 221 48.47 -18.08 21.47
CA HIS A 221 49.48 -18.72 22.32
C HIS A 221 50.14 -19.84 21.49
N GLN A 222 51.39 -19.63 21.08
CA GLN A 222 52.30 -20.72 20.74
C GLN A 222 52.40 -21.61 21.97
N ARG A 223 51.97 -22.86 21.84
CA ARG A 223 52.36 -23.93 22.75
C ARG A 223 53.40 -24.75 22.01
N GLU A 224 54.66 -24.44 22.29
CA GLU A 224 55.80 -25.23 21.85
C GLU A 224 55.62 -26.67 22.35
N SER A 225 55.61 -27.58 21.39
CA SER A 225 55.93 -28.98 21.57
C SER A 225 57.37 -29.10 22.09
N SER A 226 57.56 -29.78 23.22
CA SER A 226 58.83 -30.40 23.57
C SER A 226 58.57 -31.79 24.11
N SER A 227 59.02 -32.76 23.32
CA SER A 227 59.08 -34.19 23.58
C SER A 227 60.09 -34.50 24.68
N VAL A 228 59.78 -35.44 25.57
CA VAL A 228 60.54 -36.69 25.84
C VAL A 228 59.55 -37.72 26.40
#